data_AF-A0A3D5Q7F9-F1
#
_entry.id   AF-A0A3D5Q7F9-F1
#
_cell.length_a   1.000
_cell.length_b   1.000
_cell.length_c   1.000
_cell.angle_alpha   90.00
_cell.angle_beta   90.00
_cell.angle_gamma   90.00
#
_symmetry.space_group_name_H-M   'P 1'
#
loop_
_entity.id
_entity.type
_entity.pdbx_description
1 polymer ?
#
loop_
_entity_poly.entity_id
_entity_poly.type
_entity_poly.pdbx_seq_one_letter_code
_entity_poly.pdbx_strand_id
1 'polypeptide(L)'
;MILITKNDLYPLVDGFERLPGQIDKLSKDSFEKVYGSAEASKAKGIIYFFLSSMPVPRLYGESRILYIGQTKNDFRSRYFPHANLHATSKANSLKFNAILRQYGPIEVAVCDYRRFGKTLIEAEGQFLWWYFQNHCEYPPINYTRTKIRTDAVDA
;
A
#
# COMPACT_ATOMS: atom_id res chain seq x y z
N MET A 1 20.17 -16.55 -8.76
CA MET A 1 18.75 -16.44 -8.39
C MET A 1 18.70 -16.01 -6.94
N ILE A 2 18.12 -14.86 -6.66
CA ILE A 2 17.78 -14.48 -5.29
C ILE A 2 16.31 -14.86 -5.10
N LEU A 3 16.03 -15.70 -4.12
CA LEU A 3 14.68 -16.14 -3.82
C LEU A 3 14.04 -15.13 -2.87
N ILE A 4 12.99 -14.43 -3.32
CA ILE A 4 12.25 -13.48 -2.50
C ILE A 4 11.10 -14.20 -1.82
N THR A 5 10.96 -14.02 -0.51
CA THR A 5 9.98 -14.70 0.35
C THR A 5 9.22 -13.70 1.22
N LYS A 6 8.35 -14.23 2.09
CA LYS A 6 7.65 -13.41 3.10
C LYS A 6 8.59 -12.64 4.03
N ASN A 7 9.81 -13.14 4.27
CA ASN A 7 10.77 -12.52 5.19
C ASN A 7 11.36 -11.23 4.60
N ASP A 8 11.28 -11.09 3.27
CA ASP A 8 11.81 -9.94 2.54
C ASP A 8 10.77 -8.83 2.38
N LEU A 9 9.51 -9.08 2.74
CA LEU A 9 8.40 -8.13 2.55
C LEU A 9 8.71 -6.74 3.10
N TYR A 10 9.14 -6.66 4.36
CA TYR A 10 9.40 -5.38 5.02
C TYR A 10 10.65 -4.67 4.50
N PRO A 11 11.83 -5.33 4.41
CA PRO A 11 12.99 -4.72 3.77
C PRO A 11 12.73 -4.23 2.35
N LEU A 12 11.95 -4.97 1.56
CA LEU A 12 11.54 -4.55 0.21
C LEU A 12 10.67 -3.30 0.25
N VAL A 13 9.60 -3.32 1.06
CA VAL A 13 8.69 -2.17 1.17
C VAL A 13 9.42 -0.94 1.69
N ASP A 14 10.38 -1.07 2.59
CA ASP A 14 11.21 0.04 3.06
C ASP A 14 12.13 0.60 1.97
N GLY A 15 12.60 -0.25 1.04
CA GLY A 15 13.41 0.14 -0.11
C GLY A 15 12.63 0.65 -1.35
N PHE A 16 11.30 0.60 -1.34
CA PHE A 16 10.48 1.07 -2.45
C PHE A 16 10.39 2.59 -2.53
N GLU A 17 10.19 3.11 -3.75
CA GLU A 17 10.07 4.54 -4.01
C GLU A 17 8.93 5.13 -3.18
N ARG A 18 9.20 6.23 -2.48
CA ARG A 18 8.22 6.97 -1.69
C ARG A 18 7.68 8.14 -2.51
N LEU A 19 6.36 8.26 -2.60
CA LEU A 19 5.75 9.48 -3.10
C LEU A 19 6.02 10.61 -2.09
N PRO A 20 6.29 11.84 -2.53
CA PRO A 20 6.67 12.92 -1.64
C PRO A 20 5.49 13.37 -0.76
N GLY A 21 5.84 13.78 0.46
CA GLY A 21 4.87 14.21 1.46
C GLY A 21 4.17 13.05 2.17
N GLN A 22 3.21 13.38 3.02
CA GLN A 22 2.42 12.44 3.80
C GLN A 22 1.00 12.97 3.93
N ILE A 23 0.05 12.06 4.11
CA ILE A 23 -1.30 12.40 4.55
C ILE A 23 -1.22 12.55 6.06
N ASP A 24 -1.21 13.79 6.54
CA ASP A 24 -0.98 14.17 7.94
C ASP A 24 -2.26 14.63 8.66
N LYS A 25 -3.33 14.86 7.91
CA LYS A 25 -4.64 15.29 8.44
C LYS A 25 -5.77 14.85 7.53
N LEU A 26 -6.95 14.68 8.10
CA LEU A 26 -8.15 14.34 7.36
C LEU A 26 -8.67 15.57 6.59
N SER A 27 -8.05 15.87 5.45
CA SER A 27 -8.46 16.96 4.55
C SER A 27 -8.13 16.60 3.12
N LYS A 28 -8.94 17.10 2.18
CA LYS A 28 -8.73 16.90 0.74
C LYS A 28 -7.31 17.32 0.32
N ASP A 29 -6.85 18.50 0.75
CA ASP A 29 -5.53 19.03 0.44
C ASP A 29 -4.38 18.11 0.87
N SER A 30 -4.49 17.48 2.05
CA SER A 30 -3.45 16.55 2.53
C SER A 30 -3.36 15.31 1.63
N PHE A 31 -4.50 14.78 1.17
CA PHE A 31 -4.52 13.70 0.18
C PHE A 31 -4.01 14.15 -1.19
N GLU A 32 -4.44 15.31 -1.68
CA GLU A 32 -4.02 15.84 -2.99
C GLU A 32 -2.52 16.12 -3.07
N LYS A 33 -1.88 16.54 -1.97
CA LYS A 33 -0.42 16.73 -1.93
C LYS A 33 0.35 15.46 -2.30
N VAL A 34 -0.06 14.31 -1.76
CA VAL A 34 0.58 13.03 -2.06
C VAL A 34 0.12 12.51 -3.42
N TYR A 35 -1.19 12.46 -3.64
CA TYR A 35 -1.80 11.83 -4.82
C TYR A 35 -1.53 12.63 -6.11
N GLY A 36 -1.37 13.94 -6.01
CA GLY A 36 -1.16 14.87 -7.12
C GLY A 36 0.29 15.26 -7.36
N SER A 37 1.24 14.68 -6.61
CA SER A 37 2.67 14.91 -6.80
C SER A 37 3.13 14.55 -8.21
N ALA A 38 4.25 15.14 -8.65
CA ALA A 38 4.83 14.83 -9.96
C ALA A 38 5.26 13.35 -10.04
N GLU A 39 5.79 12.82 -8.94
CA GLU A 39 6.21 11.43 -8.74
C GLU A 39 5.04 10.46 -8.93
N ALA A 40 3.85 10.82 -8.44
CA ALA A 40 2.65 9.99 -8.59
C ALA A 40 2.23 9.76 -10.06
N SER A 41 2.77 10.53 -11.01
CA SER A 41 2.51 10.39 -12.45
C SER A 41 3.63 9.71 -13.25
N LYS A 42 4.77 9.35 -12.62
CA LYS A 42 5.95 8.86 -13.33
C LYS A 42 5.82 7.41 -13.77
N ALA A 43 5.54 6.51 -12.82
CA ALA A 43 5.53 5.06 -13.05
C ALA A 43 4.12 4.57 -13.40
N LYS A 44 4.04 3.61 -14.33
CA LYS A 44 2.80 2.90 -14.70
C LYS A 44 2.99 1.40 -14.51
N GLY A 45 1.90 0.68 -14.23
CA GLY A 45 2.02 -0.73 -13.90
C GLY A 45 2.76 -0.88 -12.58
N ILE A 46 2.10 -0.47 -11.50
CA ILE A 46 2.73 -0.43 -10.18
C ILE A 46 1.90 -1.19 -9.16
N ILE A 47 2.61 -1.69 -8.15
CA ILE A 47 2.04 -2.02 -6.85
C ILE A 47 2.29 -0.82 -5.94
N TYR A 48 1.30 -0.46 -5.13
CA TYR A 48 1.40 0.63 -4.18
C TYR A 48 0.95 0.20 -2.79
N PHE A 49 1.52 0.85 -1.79
CA PHE A 49 1.32 0.54 -0.38
C PHE A 49 0.97 1.82 0.36
N PHE A 50 -0.09 1.79 1.17
CA PHE A 50 -0.34 2.83 2.16
C PHE A 50 0.29 2.38 3.46
N LEU A 51 1.17 3.21 4.03
CA LEU A 51 1.94 2.87 5.23
C LEU A 51 1.66 3.91 6.32
N SER A 52 1.27 3.49 7.51
CA SER A 52 1.26 4.38 8.68
C SER A 52 2.67 4.64 9.17
N SER A 53 2.84 5.75 9.89
CA SER A 53 4.13 6.08 10.52
C SER A 53 4.48 5.10 11.64
N MET A 54 3.49 4.74 12.46
CA MET A 54 3.61 3.74 13.52
C MET A 54 2.99 2.40 13.10
N PRO A 55 3.50 1.27 13.59
CA PRO A 55 2.91 -0.02 13.32
C PRO A 55 1.53 -0.15 13.96
N VAL A 56 0.65 -0.89 13.29
CA VAL A 56 -0.69 -1.23 13.78
C VAL A 56 -0.70 -2.70 14.20
N PRO A 57 -1.25 -3.05 15.38
CA PRO A 57 -1.36 -4.44 15.81
C PRO A 57 -2.10 -5.31 14.79
N ARG A 58 -1.66 -6.56 14.69
CA ARG A 58 -2.26 -7.60 13.86
C ARG A 58 -2.60 -8.84 14.68
N LEU A 59 -3.33 -9.77 14.09
CA LEU A 59 -3.58 -11.08 14.69
C LEU A 59 -2.27 -11.76 15.13
N TYR A 60 -1.21 -11.60 14.34
CA TYR A 60 0.15 -11.94 14.74
C TYR A 60 1.11 -10.79 14.42
N GLY A 61 1.84 -10.30 15.44
CA GLY A 61 2.79 -9.19 15.30
C GLY A 61 2.12 -7.84 15.02
N GLU A 62 2.85 -6.98 14.31
CA GLU A 62 2.39 -5.63 13.97
C GLU A 62 2.86 -5.24 12.57
N SER A 63 2.19 -4.28 11.94
CA SER A 63 2.53 -3.85 10.59
C SER A 63 2.19 -2.38 10.34
N ARG A 64 3.10 -1.66 9.68
CA ARG A 64 2.85 -0.34 9.12
C ARG A 64 2.00 -0.39 7.84
N ILE A 65 1.92 -1.55 7.17
CA ILE A 65 1.16 -1.67 5.92
C ILE A 65 -0.33 -1.67 6.22
N LEU A 66 -1.03 -0.67 5.67
CA LEU A 66 -2.48 -0.47 5.83
C LEU A 66 -3.27 -1.01 4.63
N TYR A 67 -2.71 -0.82 3.43
CA TYR A 67 -3.32 -1.22 2.16
C TYR A 67 -2.23 -1.61 1.16
N ILE A 68 -2.51 -2.66 0.37
CA ILE A 68 -1.72 -3.06 -0.80
C ILE A 68 -2.67 -3.03 -1.99
N GLY A 69 -2.28 -2.38 -3.07
CA GLY A 69 -3.08 -2.35 -4.29
C GLY A 69 -2.24 -2.25 -5.54
N GLN A 70 -2.89 -2.35 -6.70
CA GLN A 70 -2.24 -2.24 -8.00
C GLN A 70 -2.96 -1.28 -8.95
N THR A 71 -2.23 -0.80 -9.95
CA THR A 71 -2.80 -0.07 -11.09
C THR A 71 -1.96 -0.25 -12.34
N LYS A 72 -2.62 -0.43 -13.50
CA LYS A 72 -1.97 -0.41 -14.82
C LYS A 72 -1.55 0.99 -15.26
N ASN A 73 -2.19 2.02 -14.70
CA ASN A 73 -1.85 3.42 -14.93
C ASN A 73 -0.85 3.88 -13.87
N ASP A 74 -0.67 5.19 -13.74
CA ASP A 74 0.06 5.81 -12.64
C ASP A 74 -0.80 6.01 -11.38
N PHE A 75 -0.14 6.30 -10.27
CA PHE A 75 -0.80 6.46 -8.97
C PHE A 75 -1.73 7.68 -8.95
N ARG A 76 -1.33 8.80 -9.58
CA ARG A 76 -2.14 10.02 -9.65
C ARG A 76 -3.45 9.75 -10.38
N SER A 77 -3.39 9.15 -11.57
CA SER A 77 -4.57 8.77 -12.34
C SER A 77 -5.50 7.83 -11.57
N ARG A 78 -4.94 6.98 -10.68
CA ARG A 78 -5.71 6.07 -9.83
C ARG A 78 -6.38 6.77 -8.65
N TYR A 79 -5.68 7.65 -7.92
CA TYR A 79 -6.14 8.13 -6.61
C TYR A 79 -6.46 9.60 -6.51
N PHE A 80 -5.88 10.46 -7.35
CA PHE A 80 -6.15 11.89 -7.30
C PHE A 80 -7.65 12.22 -7.42
N PRO A 81 -8.44 11.57 -8.32
CA PRO A 81 -9.89 11.76 -8.37
C PRO A 81 -10.64 11.37 -7.08
N HIS A 82 -10.03 10.53 -6.24
CA HIS A 82 -10.61 10.01 -5.01
C HIS A 82 -10.15 10.77 -3.75
N ALA A 83 -9.28 11.78 -3.87
CA ALA A 83 -8.76 12.54 -2.73
C ALA A 83 -9.89 13.12 -1.85
N ASN A 84 -10.89 13.74 -2.48
CA ASN A 84 -12.04 14.29 -1.76
C ASN A 84 -12.86 13.20 -1.07
N LEU A 85 -13.11 12.06 -1.73
CA LEU A 85 -13.88 10.96 -1.18
C LEU A 85 -13.16 10.29 0.01
N HIS A 86 -11.83 10.21 -0.03
CA HIS A 86 -11.02 9.70 1.08
C HIS A 86 -11.05 10.63 2.30
N ALA A 87 -11.15 11.94 2.08
CA ALA A 87 -11.28 12.91 3.16
C ALA A 87 -12.70 12.99 3.75
N THR A 88 -13.74 12.89 2.92
CA THR A 88 -15.10 13.36 3.30
C THR A 88 -16.14 12.26 3.47
N SER A 89 -15.96 11.06 2.88
CA SER A 89 -16.99 10.02 3.01
C SER A 89 -17.07 9.52 4.46
N LYS A 90 -18.27 9.14 4.93
CA LYS A 90 -18.48 8.67 6.31
C LYS A 90 -17.57 7.50 6.68
N ALA A 91 -17.42 6.52 5.78
CA ALA A 91 -16.57 5.37 6.04
C ALA A 91 -15.07 5.71 6.01
N ASN A 92 -14.62 6.51 5.04
CA ASN A 92 -13.20 6.85 4.92
C ASN A 92 -12.76 7.83 6.02
N SER A 93 -13.60 8.81 6.36
CA SER A 93 -13.32 9.75 7.45
C SER A 93 -13.11 9.03 8.77
N LEU A 94 -14.00 8.10 9.15
CA LEU A 94 -13.81 7.29 10.36
C LEU A 94 -12.50 6.50 10.33
N LYS A 95 -12.22 5.81 9.21
CA LYS A 95 -11.04 4.98 9.03
C LYS A 95 -9.74 5.78 9.07
N PHE A 96 -9.59 6.78 8.21
CA PHE A 96 -8.36 7.58 8.12
C PHE A 96 -8.17 8.44 9.35
N ASN A 97 -9.23 8.98 9.97
CA ASN A 97 -9.09 9.71 11.23
C ASN A 97 -8.57 8.81 12.36
N ALA A 98 -9.10 7.57 12.48
CA ALA A 98 -8.59 6.62 13.46
C ALA A 98 -7.10 6.31 13.23
N ILE A 99 -6.72 6.09 11.96
CA ILE A 99 -5.32 5.81 11.61
C ILE A 99 -4.41 6.99 11.95
N LEU A 100 -4.75 8.20 11.49
CA LEU A 100 -3.93 9.38 11.72
C LEU A 100 -3.75 9.68 13.22
N ARG A 101 -4.82 9.51 14.01
CA ARG A 101 -4.79 9.75 15.46
C ARG A 101 -3.98 8.71 16.22
N GLN A 102 -4.06 7.43 15.85
CA GLN A 102 -3.45 6.34 16.62
C GLN A 102 -2.07 5.93 16.10
N TYR A 103 -1.87 5.99 14.79
CA TYR A 103 -0.70 5.43 14.11
C TYR A 103 0.06 6.46 13.26
N GLY A 104 -0.36 7.72 13.31
CA GLY A 104 0.33 8.84 12.70
C GLY A 104 0.11 8.99 11.18
N PRO A 105 0.85 9.90 10.54
CA PRO A 105 0.75 10.20 9.12
C PRO A 105 0.90 8.97 8.23
N ILE A 106 0.30 9.04 7.05
CA ILE A 106 0.31 7.96 6.06
C ILE A 106 1.20 8.35 4.88
N GLU A 107 2.18 7.51 4.56
CA GLU A 107 2.99 7.61 3.35
C GLU A 107 2.53 6.60 2.29
N VAL A 108 2.94 6.84 1.04
CA VAL A 108 2.69 5.93 -0.07
C VAL A 108 4.01 5.46 -0.66
N ALA A 109 4.19 4.14 -0.71
CA ALA A 109 5.29 3.49 -1.40
C ALA A 109 4.82 2.88 -2.72
N VAL A 110 5.67 2.86 -3.74
CA VAL A 110 5.37 2.28 -5.06
C VAL A 110 6.53 1.44 -5.59
N CYS A 111 6.20 0.37 -6.32
CA CYS A 111 7.18 -0.42 -7.05
C CYS A 111 6.61 -0.94 -8.37
N ASP A 112 7.48 -1.27 -9.32
CA ASP A 112 7.10 -1.94 -10.57
C ASP A 112 6.60 -3.37 -10.30
N TYR A 113 5.46 -3.74 -10.88
CA TYR A 113 4.87 -5.07 -10.68
C TYR A 113 5.70 -6.20 -11.28
N ARG A 114 6.43 -5.93 -12.37
CA ARG A 114 7.12 -6.95 -13.18
C ARG A 114 8.20 -7.69 -12.41
N ARG A 115 8.67 -7.11 -11.30
CA ARG A 115 9.62 -7.73 -10.38
C ARG A 115 9.01 -8.84 -9.51
N PHE A 116 7.69 -8.90 -9.40
CA PHE A 116 6.99 -9.74 -8.42
C PHE A 116 5.88 -10.61 -9.02
N GLY A 117 5.64 -10.51 -10.34
CA GLY A 117 4.64 -11.31 -11.04
C GLY A 117 4.60 -11.01 -12.54
N LYS A 118 4.02 -11.92 -13.32
CA LYS A 118 3.85 -11.73 -14.78
C LYS A 118 2.69 -10.79 -15.07
N THR A 119 1.77 -10.63 -14.12
CA THR A 119 0.64 -9.70 -14.19
C THR A 119 0.54 -8.87 -12.91
N LEU A 120 -0.19 -7.75 -12.98
CA LEU A 120 -0.49 -6.92 -11.80
C LEU A 120 -1.25 -7.69 -10.72
N ILE A 121 -2.17 -8.58 -11.11
CA ILE A 121 -2.95 -9.41 -10.19
C ILE A 121 -2.05 -10.41 -9.48
N GLU A 122 -1.10 -11.02 -10.21
CA GLU A 122 -0.11 -11.93 -9.61
C GLU A 122 0.79 -11.20 -8.62
N ALA A 123 1.33 -10.04 -9.01
CA ALA A 123 2.23 -9.27 -8.15
C ALA A 123 1.52 -8.73 -6.89
N GLU A 124 0.33 -8.13 -7.01
CA GLU A 124 -0.49 -7.72 -5.86
C GLU A 124 -0.82 -8.94 -4.97
N GLY A 125 -1.23 -10.04 -5.60
CA GLY A 125 -1.55 -11.28 -4.91
C GLY A 125 -0.36 -11.87 -4.15
N GLN A 126 0.86 -11.72 -4.68
CA GLN A 126 2.10 -12.15 -4.06
C GLN A 126 2.38 -11.38 -2.77
N PHE A 127 2.30 -10.04 -2.82
CA PHE A 127 2.46 -9.21 -1.62
C PHE A 127 1.38 -9.46 -0.57
N LEU A 128 0.12 -9.62 -1.00
CA LEU A 128 -0.98 -9.97 -0.09
C LEU A 128 -0.78 -11.34 0.57
N TRP A 129 -0.17 -12.30 -0.14
CA TRP A 129 0.14 -13.61 0.44
C TRP A 129 1.28 -13.54 1.44
N TRP A 130 2.40 -12.90 1.09
CA TRP A 130 3.51 -12.69 2.01
C TRP A 130 3.08 -11.95 3.28
N TYR A 131 2.23 -10.94 3.13
CA TYR A 131 1.62 -10.26 4.27
C TYR A 131 0.81 -11.24 5.13
N PHE A 132 -0.07 -12.04 4.51
CA PHE A 132 -0.87 -13.03 5.22
C PHE A 132 -0.01 -14.07 5.96
N GLN A 133 1.09 -14.53 5.37
CA GLN A 133 2.01 -15.46 6.02
C GLN A 133 2.77 -14.86 7.21
N ASN A 134 2.86 -13.52 7.28
CA ASN A 134 3.46 -12.81 8.40
C ASN A 134 2.45 -12.43 9.49
N HIS A 135 1.15 -12.32 9.18
CA HIS A 135 0.17 -11.75 10.13
C HIS A 135 -1.11 -12.58 10.33
N CYS A 136 -1.29 -13.66 9.58
CA CYS A 136 -2.49 -14.51 9.56
C CYS A 136 -3.79 -13.76 9.19
N GLU A 137 -3.69 -12.56 8.63
CA GLU A 137 -4.78 -11.74 8.13
C GLU A 137 -4.32 -10.83 6.97
N TYR A 138 -5.23 -10.09 6.34
CA TYR A 138 -4.90 -9.12 5.29
C TYR A 138 -4.69 -7.72 5.89
N PRO A 139 -4.07 -6.77 5.15
CA PRO A 139 -3.96 -5.39 5.63
C PRO A 139 -5.35 -4.82 5.98
N PRO A 140 -5.46 -3.95 7.00
CA PRO A 140 -6.73 -3.56 7.60
C PRO A 140 -7.69 -2.84 6.66
N ILE A 141 -7.20 -2.34 5.52
CA ILE A 141 -8.00 -1.66 4.49
C ILE A 141 -8.28 -2.56 3.28
N ASN A 142 -7.61 -3.72 3.16
CA ASN A 142 -7.85 -4.67 2.08
C ASN A 142 -9.06 -5.56 2.39
N TYR A 143 -10.13 -5.41 1.61
CA TYR A 143 -11.32 -6.26 1.72
C TYR A 143 -11.28 -7.48 0.79
N THR A 144 -10.45 -7.44 -0.25
CA THR A 144 -10.30 -8.52 -1.22
C THR A 144 -9.23 -9.50 -0.78
N ARG A 145 -9.54 -10.80 -0.86
CA ARG A 145 -8.59 -11.88 -0.57
C ARG A 145 -7.90 -12.33 -1.85
N THR A 146 -6.59 -12.53 -1.80
CA THR A 146 -5.85 -13.12 -2.93
C THR A 146 -6.15 -14.61 -3.08
N LYS A 147 -6.14 -15.08 -4.33
CA LYS A 147 -6.11 -16.52 -4.68
C LYS A 147 -4.68 -17.02 -4.94
N ILE A 148 -3.72 -16.10 -5.07
CA ILE A 148 -2.30 -16.41 -5.23
C ILE A 148 -1.75 -16.86 -3.88
N ARG A 149 -1.08 -18.02 -3.87
CA ARG A 149 -0.55 -18.70 -2.67
C ARG A 149 0.84 -19.30 -2.98
N THR A 150 1.71 -18.47 -3.54
CA THR A 150 3.08 -18.87 -3.91
C THR A 150 4.04 -18.36 -2.84
N ASP A 151 4.80 -19.22 -2.19
CA ASP A 151 5.60 -18.81 -1.02
C ASP A 151 6.83 -17.95 -1.39
N ALA A 152 7.31 -18.08 -2.64
CA ALA A 152 8.48 -17.37 -3.11
C ALA A 152 8.41 -17.00 -4.60
N VAL A 153 9.16 -15.98 -4.98
CA VAL A 153 9.39 -15.61 -6.39
C VAL A 153 10.87 -15.50 -6.69
N ASP A 154 11.25 -15.87 -7.91
CA ASP A 154 12.62 -15.73 -8.38
C ASP A 154 12.86 -14.30 -8.88
N ALA A 155 13.90 -13.66 -8.36
CA ALA A 155 14.37 -12.34 -8.77
C ALA A 155 15.75 -12.38 -9.44
#